data_AF-A0A969HYA7-F1
#
_entry.id   AF-A0A969HYA7-F1
#
_cell.length_a   1.000
_cell.length_b   1.000
_cell.length_c   1.000
_cell.angle_alpha   90.00
_cell.angle_beta   90.00
_cell.angle_gamma   90.00
#
_symmetry.space_group_name_H-M   'P 1'
#
loop_
_entity.id
_entity.type
_entity.pdbx_description
1 polymer ?
#
loop_
_entity_poly.entity_id
_entity_poly.type
_entity_poly.pdbx_seq_one_letter_code
_entity_poly.pdbx_strand_id
1 'polypeptide(L)'
;MDYLRQGIHLRSYAQKNPKQEYKREAFELFTAMLDRIKHDTVSVLSRMQLRTQAEIDAEEEERQRRLERAMQFQHAAPEQITAQSPQGPVAEPQARAGAEPVAQFVRETKKVGRNEPCPCGSGKKYKHCHGALAKEG
;
A
#
# COMPACT_ATOMS: atom_id res chain seq x y z
N MET A 1 -28.34 0.98 16.91
CA MET A 1 -29.57 1.11 17.75
C MET A 1 -29.70 -0.04 18.75
N ASP A 2 -29.25 -1.24 18.39
CA ASP A 2 -29.32 -2.41 19.28
C ASP A 2 -28.46 -2.28 20.55
N TYR A 3 -27.29 -1.66 20.43
CA TYR A 3 -26.45 -1.31 21.59
C TYR A 3 -27.14 -0.33 22.56
N LEU A 4 -27.91 0.62 22.04
CA LEU A 4 -28.69 1.55 22.87
C LEU A 4 -29.74 0.79 23.68
N ARG A 5 -30.44 -0.14 23.02
CA ARG A 5 -31.45 -1.01 23.64
C ARG A 5 -30.87 -1.89 24.75
N GLN A 6 -29.65 -2.41 24.56
CA GLN A 6 -28.93 -3.21 25.56
C GLN A 6 -28.46 -2.34 26.75
N GLY A 7 -27.96 -1.13 26.50
CA GLY A 7 -27.41 -0.25 27.54
C GLY A 7 -28.44 0.51 28.39
N ILE A 8 -29.70 0.63 27.94
CA ILE A 8 -30.74 1.40 28.63
C ILE A 8 -31.22 0.77 29.93
N HIS A 9 -31.03 -0.54 30.11
CA HIS A 9 -31.32 -1.22 31.37
C HIS A 9 -30.44 -0.72 32.53
N LEU A 10 -29.23 -0.23 32.24
CA LEU A 10 -28.36 0.39 33.24
C LEU A 10 -28.84 1.79 33.63
N ARG A 11 -29.59 2.48 32.75
CA ARG A 11 -30.15 3.82 33.03
C ARG A 11 -31.46 3.76 33.84
N SER A 12 -32.18 2.64 33.82
CA SER A 12 -33.34 2.43 34.69
C SER A 12 -32.99 2.39 36.18
N TYR A 13 -31.73 2.17 36.56
CA TYR A 13 -31.30 2.27 37.97
C TYR A 13 -31.44 3.69 38.54
N ALA A 14 -31.46 4.72 37.68
CA ALA A 14 -31.70 6.10 38.09
C ALA A 14 -33.20 6.44 38.25
N GLN A 15 -34.07 5.44 38.41
CA GLN A 15 -35.54 5.56 38.52
C GLN A 15 -36.24 6.28 37.34
N LYS A 16 -35.54 6.48 36.22
CA LYS A 16 -36.11 7.01 34.99
C LYS A 16 -36.74 5.90 34.15
N ASN A 17 -37.83 6.22 33.44
CA ASN A 17 -38.51 5.27 32.56
C ASN A 17 -37.61 4.88 31.37
N PRO A 18 -37.13 3.62 31.27
CA PRO A 18 -36.16 3.22 30.25
C PRO A 18 -36.73 3.34 28.83
N LYS A 19 -38.04 3.12 28.66
CA LYS A 19 -38.74 3.29 27.38
C LYS A 19 -38.74 4.74 26.89
N GLN A 20 -38.81 5.71 27.80
CA GLN A 20 -38.81 7.13 27.43
C GLN A 20 -37.40 7.61 27.08
N GLU A 21 -36.39 7.19 27.85
CA GLU A 21 -34.98 7.49 27.57
C GLU A 21 -34.54 6.88 26.22
N TYR A 22 -34.96 5.64 25.92
CA TYR A 22 -34.75 5.03 24.60
C TYR A 22 -35.31 5.90 23.48
N LYS A 23 -36.57 6.35 23.61
CA LYS A 23 -37.21 7.15 22.58
C LYS A 23 -36.51 8.49 22.38
N ARG A 24 -36.10 9.16 23.46
CA ARG A 24 -35.38 10.43 23.39
C ARG A 24 -34.02 10.27 22.69
N GLU A 25 -33.19 9.36 23.18
CA GLU A 25 -31.85 9.13 22.62
C GLU A 25 -31.89 8.58 21.19
N ALA A 26 -32.82 7.67 20.89
CA ALA A 26 -32.99 7.17 19.53
C ALA A 26 -33.44 8.27 18.56
N PHE A 27 -34.32 9.17 19.00
CA PHE A 27 -34.77 10.30 18.18
C PHE A 27 -33.66 11.32 17.94
N GLU A 28 -32.85 11.64 18.96
CA GLU A 28 -31.68 12.52 18.82
C GLU A 28 -30.69 11.96 17.80
N LEU A 29 -30.32 10.67 17.94
CA LEU A 29 -29.40 10.01 17.02
C LEU A 29 -29.96 9.91 15.60
N PHE A 30 -31.25 9.64 15.45
CA PHE A 30 -31.90 9.58 14.14
C PHE A 30 -31.92 10.96 13.46
N THR A 31 -32.23 12.02 14.20
CA THR A 31 -32.22 13.39 13.67
C THR A 31 -30.82 13.80 13.23
N ALA A 32 -29.80 13.52 14.05
CA ALA A 32 -28.40 13.76 13.69
C ALA A 32 -27.98 12.99 12.44
N MET A 33 -28.45 11.75 12.28
CA MET A 33 -28.20 10.95 11.07
C MET A 33 -28.82 11.60 9.83
N LEU A 34 -30.07 12.05 9.92
CA LEU A 34 -30.76 12.72 8.81
C LEU A 34 -30.03 14.00 8.40
N ASP A 35 -29.56 14.81 9.35
CA ASP A 35 -28.84 16.03 9.04
C ASP A 35 -27.49 15.75 8.39
N ARG A 36 -26.82 14.67 8.78
CA ARG A 36 -25.58 14.22 8.12
C ARG A 36 -25.84 13.80 6.68
N ILE A 37 -26.90 13.04 6.42
CA ILE A 37 -27.27 12.62 5.05
C ILE A 37 -27.58 13.85 4.17
N LYS A 38 -28.33 14.83 4.69
CA LYS A 38 -28.58 16.10 3.98
C LYS A 38 -27.27 16.82 3.65
N HIS A 39 -26.36 16.90 4.62
CA HIS A 39 -25.09 17.58 4.38
C HIS A 39 -24.23 16.83 3.35
N ASP A 40 -24.12 15.51 3.47
CA ASP A 40 -23.32 14.68 2.58
C ASP A 40 -23.87 14.73 1.15
N THR A 41 -25.18 14.63 0.96
CA THR A 41 -25.81 14.75 -0.37
C THR A 41 -25.50 16.10 -1.03
N VAL A 42 -25.66 17.21 -0.32
CA VAL A 42 -25.30 18.55 -0.85
C VAL A 42 -23.79 18.65 -1.11
N SER A 43 -22.96 18.07 -0.24
CA SER A 43 -21.50 18.10 -0.38
C SER A 43 -21.03 17.31 -1.61
N VAL A 44 -21.62 16.14 -1.87
CA VAL A 44 -21.33 15.33 -3.05
C VAL A 44 -21.74 16.08 -4.31
N LEU A 45 -22.97 16.62 -4.36
CA LEU A 45 -23.45 17.35 -5.52
C LEU A 45 -22.64 18.62 -5.81
N SER A 46 -22.23 19.36 -4.76
CA SER A 46 -21.43 20.58 -4.93
C SER A 46 -19.97 20.33 -5.31
N ARG A 47 -19.42 19.15 -4.98
CA ARG A 47 -18.06 18.75 -5.36
C ARG A 47 -18.01 17.94 -6.65
N MET A 48 -19.15 17.52 -7.18
CA MET A 48 -19.23 16.72 -8.39
C MET A 48 -18.82 17.56 -9.60
N GLN A 49 -17.64 17.25 -10.16
CA GLN A 49 -17.19 17.80 -11.42
C GLN A 49 -17.64 16.89 -12.55
N LEU A 50 -18.45 17.42 -13.47
CA LEU A 50 -18.81 16.71 -14.70
C LEU A 50 -17.69 16.93 -15.72
N ARG A 51 -16.87 15.89 -15.94
CA ARG A 51 -15.86 15.85 -16.99
C ARG A 51 -16.49 15.31 -18.27
N THR A 52 -16.20 15.92 -19.41
CA THR A 52 -16.60 15.36 -20.72
C THR A 52 -15.65 14.22 -21.11
N GLN A 53 -16.11 13.28 -21.95
CA GLN A 53 -15.26 12.16 -22.40
C GLN A 53 -13.97 12.65 -23.09
N ALA A 54 -14.07 13.71 -23.90
CA ALA A 54 -12.91 14.29 -24.58
C ALA A 54 -11.87 14.89 -23.61
N GLU A 55 -12.29 15.46 -22.48
CA GLU A 55 -11.36 15.94 -21.44
C GLU A 55 -10.64 14.79 -20.73
N ILE A 56 -11.32 13.67 -20.53
CA ILE A 56 -10.74 12.46 -19.90
C ILE A 56 -9.68 11.86 -20.82
N ASP A 57 -10.01 11.67 -22.10
CA ASP A 57 -9.08 11.10 -23.08
C ASP A 57 -7.81 11.97 -23.25
N ALA A 58 -7.97 13.29 -23.29
CA ALA A 58 -6.83 14.22 -23.39
C ALA A 58 -5.91 14.19 -22.15
N GLU A 59 -6.47 14.10 -20.93
CA GLU A 59 -5.68 13.96 -19.70
C GLU A 59 -4.97 12.60 -19.64
N GLU A 60 -5.62 11.53 -20.10
CA GLU A 60 -5.01 10.19 -20.18
C GLU A 60 -3.84 10.14 -21.16
N GLU A 61 -3.98 10.72 -22.34
CA GLU A 61 -2.88 10.85 -23.31
C GLU A 61 -1.71 11.67 -22.75
N GLU A 62 -1.99 12.79 -22.07
CA GLU A 62 -0.93 13.60 -21.45
C GLU A 62 -0.20 12.83 -20.34
N ARG A 63 -0.95 12.06 -19.54
CA ARG A 63 -0.39 11.19 -18.50
C ARG A 63 0.48 10.10 -19.09
N GLN A 64 0.04 9.45 -20.17
CA GLN A 64 0.83 8.45 -20.89
C GLN A 64 2.13 9.05 -21.42
N ARG A 65 2.06 10.19 -22.11
CA ARG A 65 3.26 10.90 -22.61
C ARG A 65 4.23 11.27 -21.50
N ARG A 66 3.72 11.66 -20.32
CA ARG A 66 4.56 11.99 -19.15
C ARG A 66 5.29 10.76 -18.62
N LEU A 67 4.60 9.63 -18.54
CA LEU A 67 5.21 8.34 -18.14
C LEU A 67 6.24 7.88 -19.16
N GLU A 68 5.92 7.94 -20.45
CA GLU A 68 6.84 7.59 -21.54
C GLU A 68 8.11 8.45 -21.51
N ARG A 69 7.97 9.77 -21.33
CA ARG A 69 9.10 10.68 -21.18
C ARG A 69 9.94 10.32 -19.94
N ALA A 70 9.31 9.97 -18.82
CA ALA A 70 10.02 9.53 -17.62
C ALA A 70 10.76 8.19 -17.81
N MET A 71 10.24 7.28 -18.65
CA MET A 71 10.93 6.04 -19.01
C MET A 71 12.08 6.27 -20.01
N GLN A 72 11.95 7.21 -20.96
CA GLN A 72 13.00 7.52 -21.93
C GLN A 72 14.29 8.05 -21.26
N PHE A 73 14.17 8.81 -20.16
CA PHE A 73 15.34 9.24 -19.38
C PHE A 73 16.09 8.10 -18.66
N GLN A 74 15.50 6.90 -18.55
CA GLN A 74 16.15 5.73 -17.94
C GLN A 74 16.94 4.88 -18.95
N HIS A 75 16.71 5.05 -20.26
CA HIS A 75 17.39 4.31 -21.32
C HIS A 75 18.44 5.12 -22.11
N ALA A 76 18.57 6.43 -21.85
CA ALA A 76 19.44 7.32 -22.61
C ALA A 76 20.95 7.20 -22.32
N ALA A 77 21.39 6.24 -21.50
CA ALA A 77 22.81 5.99 -21.25
C ALA A 77 23.20 4.52 -21.48
N PRO A 78 23.26 4.03 -22.74
CA PRO A 78 24.22 2.99 -23.07
C PRO A 78 25.54 3.69 -23.41
N GLU A 79 26.36 3.99 -22.39
CA GLU A 79 27.76 4.28 -22.64
C GLU A 79 28.37 3.08 -23.36
N GLN A 80 28.87 3.32 -24.57
CA GLN A 80 29.55 2.34 -25.39
C GLN A 80 30.78 1.84 -24.61
N ILE A 81 30.70 0.61 -24.09
CA ILE A 81 31.85 -0.10 -23.53
C ILE A 81 32.74 -0.51 -24.71
N THR A 82 33.59 0.41 -25.17
CA THR A 82 34.73 0.09 -26.04
C THR A 82 35.80 -0.57 -25.18
N ALA A 83 36.00 -1.86 -25.42
CA ALA A 83 37.07 -2.63 -24.84
C ALA A 83 38.44 -2.09 -25.29
N GLN A 84 39.20 -1.53 -24.35
CA GLN A 84 40.68 -1.55 -24.32
C GLN A 84 41.19 -1.03 -22.96
N SER A 85 41.76 -1.93 -22.17
CA SER A 85 42.49 -1.65 -20.92
C SER A 85 43.97 -1.22 -21.22
N PRO A 86 44.86 -1.01 -20.24
CA PRO A 86 44.88 0.04 -19.19
C PRO A 86 46.30 0.62 -18.95
N GLN A 87 46.57 1.94 -18.89
CA GLN A 87 47.89 2.42 -18.38
C GLN A 87 47.85 3.81 -17.68
N GLY A 88 47.77 3.77 -16.33
CA GLY A 88 48.41 4.64 -15.29
C GLY A 88 48.34 6.18 -15.32
N PRO A 89 48.85 6.88 -14.27
CA PRO A 89 49.07 6.51 -12.86
C PRO A 89 48.19 7.31 -11.88
N VAL A 90 48.10 6.80 -10.65
CA VAL A 90 47.37 7.39 -9.52
C VAL A 90 48.16 8.52 -8.86
N ALA A 91 47.49 9.64 -8.54
CA ALA A 91 47.95 10.63 -7.56
C ALA A 91 46.73 11.31 -6.89
N GLU A 92 46.57 11.04 -5.59
CA GLU A 92 45.58 11.55 -4.62
C GLU A 92 45.74 13.07 -4.31
N PRO A 93 44.72 13.78 -3.74
CA PRO A 93 44.58 13.82 -2.28
C PRO A 93 43.14 13.86 -1.70
N GLN A 94 42.92 12.96 -0.75
CA GLN A 94 42.42 13.21 0.61
C GLN A 94 41.01 13.79 0.86
N ALA A 95 40.15 12.86 1.31
CA ALA A 95 39.47 12.84 2.61
C ALA A 95 38.38 13.87 2.93
N ARG A 96 37.13 13.37 2.94
CA ARG A 96 36.23 13.52 4.10
C ARG A 96 35.62 12.16 4.46
N ALA A 97 35.87 11.79 5.71
CA ALA A 97 35.52 10.54 6.34
C ALA A 97 34.02 10.42 6.64
N GLY A 98 33.52 9.18 6.67
CA GLY A 98 32.34 8.83 7.46
C GLY A 98 31.22 8.08 6.75
N ALA A 99 31.50 6.94 6.10
CA ALA A 99 30.53 5.85 5.96
C ALA A 99 31.29 4.58 5.59
N GLU A 100 31.32 3.59 6.47
CA GLU A 100 31.78 2.25 6.11
C GLU A 100 30.88 1.71 4.99
N PRO A 101 31.44 1.29 3.84
CA PRO A 101 30.65 0.62 2.82
C PRO A 101 30.30 -0.77 3.34
N VAL A 102 29.04 -0.98 3.73
CA VAL A 102 28.53 -2.32 4.02
C VAL A 102 28.60 -3.10 2.72
N ALA A 103 29.62 -3.94 2.58
CA ALA A 103 29.81 -4.80 1.43
C ALA A 103 28.57 -5.68 1.25
N GLN A 104 27.93 -5.60 0.09
CA GLN A 104 26.80 -6.45 -0.26
C GLN A 104 27.25 -7.92 -0.24
N PHE A 105 26.73 -8.70 0.70
CA PHE A 105 27.00 -10.13 0.78
C PHE A 105 26.31 -10.85 -0.38
N VAL A 106 27.11 -11.30 -1.37
CA VAL A 106 26.64 -12.20 -2.42
C VAL A 106 26.60 -13.60 -1.83
N ARG A 107 25.41 -14.20 -1.80
CA ARG A 107 25.24 -15.59 -1.33
C ARG A 107 25.91 -16.54 -2.33
N GLU A 108 26.89 -17.32 -1.89
CA GLU A 108 27.57 -18.33 -2.72
C GLU A 108 26.64 -19.45 -3.18
N THR A 109 25.57 -19.72 -2.42
CA THR A 109 24.63 -20.80 -2.71
C THR A 109 23.49 -20.34 -3.63
N LYS A 110 23.27 -21.07 -4.72
CA LYS A 110 22.14 -20.87 -5.64
C LYS A 110 20.80 -20.87 -4.88
N LYS A 111 19.96 -19.87 -5.14
CA LYS A 111 18.62 -19.77 -4.54
C LYS A 111 17.73 -20.89 -5.09
N VAL A 112 17.37 -21.85 -4.24
CA VAL A 112 16.49 -22.98 -4.60
C VAL A 112 15.06 -22.48 -4.84
N GLY A 113 14.51 -22.80 -6.01
CA GLY A 113 13.16 -22.45 -6.40
C GLY A 113 12.09 -23.27 -5.66
N ARG A 114 10.90 -22.70 -5.45
CA ARG A 114 9.80 -23.33 -4.69
C ARG A 114 9.36 -24.71 -5.22
N ASN A 115 9.53 -24.97 -6.52
CA ASN A 115 9.17 -26.25 -7.16
C ASN A 115 10.38 -27.17 -7.44
N GLU A 116 11.62 -26.74 -7.18
CA GLU A 116 12.84 -27.52 -7.41
C GLU A 116 12.98 -28.67 -6.40
N PRO A 117 13.76 -29.73 -6.70
CA PRO A 117 14.05 -30.78 -5.74
C PRO A 117 14.67 -30.19 -4.47
N CYS A 118 14.19 -30.65 -3.31
CA CYS A 118 14.65 -30.14 -2.04
C CYS A 118 16.10 -30.60 -1.76
N PRO A 119 17.02 -29.70 -1.36
CA PRO A 119 18.44 -30.02 -1.16
C PRO A 119 18.72 -31.00 0.00
N CYS A 120 17.71 -31.36 0.79
CA CYS A 120 17.82 -32.37 1.85
C CYS A 120 17.82 -33.82 1.33
N GLY A 121 17.79 -34.04 0.01
CA GLY A 121 17.80 -35.39 -0.58
C GLY A 121 16.48 -36.16 -0.47
N SER A 122 15.39 -35.52 -0.01
CA SER A 122 14.10 -36.19 0.22
C SER A 122 13.33 -36.58 -1.05
N GLY A 123 13.81 -36.19 -2.24
CA GLY A 123 13.12 -36.39 -3.53
C GLY A 123 11.83 -35.57 -3.71
N LYS A 124 11.40 -34.80 -2.70
CA LYS A 124 10.19 -33.95 -2.75
C LYS A 124 10.52 -32.55 -3.29
N LYS A 125 9.54 -31.87 -3.90
CA LYS A 125 9.66 -30.45 -4.29
C LYS A 125 9.82 -29.58 -3.04
N TYR A 126 10.62 -28.51 -3.12
CA TYR A 126 10.94 -27.63 -1.98
C TYR A 126 9.69 -27.18 -1.20
N LYS A 127 8.61 -26.76 -1.90
CA LYS A 127 7.32 -26.37 -1.28
C LYS A 127 6.60 -27.42 -0.45
N HIS A 128 6.93 -28.70 -0.64
CA HIS A 128 6.33 -29.82 0.08
C HIS A 128 7.28 -30.41 1.13
N CYS A 129 8.42 -29.76 1.36
CA CYS A 129 9.41 -30.14 2.34
C CYS A 129 9.81 -28.88 3.14
N HIS A 130 11.04 -28.39 3.01
CA HIS A 130 11.54 -27.23 3.77
C HIS A 130 10.89 -25.88 3.42
N GLY A 131 10.21 -25.80 2.28
CA GLY A 131 9.41 -24.64 1.87
C GLY A 131 7.90 -24.79 2.11
N ALA A 132 7.48 -25.77 2.93
CA ALA A 132 6.09 -25.95 3.30
C ALA A 132 5.65 -24.80 4.22
N LEU A 133 4.67 -24.03 3.78
CA LEU A 133 3.98 -23.07 4.64
C LEU A 133 2.92 -23.86 5.39
N ALA A 134 2.99 -23.86 6.73
CA ALA A 134 1.93 -24.43 7.55
C ALA A 134 0.60 -23.83 7.11
N LYS A 135 -0.35 -24.68 6.72
CA LYS A 135 -1.73 -24.22 6.52
C LYS A 135 -2.29 -24.07 7.93
N GLU A 136 -2.40 -22.84 8.40
CA GLU A 136 -3.31 -22.54 9.51
C GLU A 136 -4.71 -22.98 9.07
N GLY A 137 -5.29 -23.87 9.87
CA GLY A 137 -6.64 -24.39 9.74
C GLY A 137 -7.42 -24.03 10.99
#